data_AF-A0A2G9S6B8-F1
#
_entry.id   AF-A0A2G9S6B8-F1
#
_cell.length_a   1.000
_cell.length_b   1.000
_cell.length_c   1.000
_cell.angle_alpha   90.00
_cell.angle_beta   90.00
_cell.angle_gamma   90.00
#
_symmetry.space_group_name_H-M   'P 1'
#
loop_
_entity.id
_entity.type
_entity.pdbx_description
1 polymer ?
#
loop_
_entity_poly.entity_id
_entity_poly.type
_entity_poly.pdbx_seq_one_letter_code
_entity_poly.pdbx_strand_id
1 'polypeptide(L)'
;KVKLIFFNKTEDDILWREQLEKLSSTDRRFEIQFVLSEPSESWTGCKGQISTSLLSESIQRSKEDSTILICICGPNGFVEQADRSLEDLGFSKKDIFVFRE
;
A
#
# COMPACT_ATOMS: atom_id res chain seq x y z
N LYS A 1 -2.57 -14.11 -2.23
CA LYS A 1 -3.40 -13.05 -1.61
C LYS A 1 -3.07 -11.73 -2.29
N VAL A 2 -3.99 -10.78 -2.30
CA VAL A 2 -3.78 -9.42 -2.80
C VAL A 2 -3.94 -8.47 -1.62
N LYS A 3 -2.95 -7.61 -1.39
CA LYS A 3 -3.04 -6.54 -0.40
C LYS A 3 -2.91 -5.21 -1.12
N LEU A 4 -3.88 -4.33 -0.95
CA LEU A 4 -3.83 -2.95 -1.42
C LEU A 4 -3.47 -2.05 -0.23
N ILE A 5 -2.40 -1.27 -0.36
CA ILE A 5 -2.04 -0.21 0.58
C ILE A 5 -2.37 1.10 -0.13
N PHE A 6 -3.42 1.78 0.31
CA PHE A 6 -3.97 2.92 -0.41
C PHE A 6 -3.73 4.22 0.37
N PHE A 7 -2.94 5.10 -0.25
CA PHE A 7 -2.50 6.35 0.35
C PHE A 7 -3.34 7.50 -0.18
N ASN A 8 -3.93 8.27 0.74
CA ASN A 8 -4.73 9.45 0.45
C ASN A 8 -4.40 10.57 1.45
N LYS A 9 -4.88 11.80 1.24
CA LYS A 9 -4.66 12.87 2.21
C LYS A 9 -5.65 12.75 3.37
N THR A 10 -6.94 12.79 3.06
CA THR A 10 -8.05 12.75 4.02
C THR A 10 -8.95 11.55 3.77
N GLU A 11 -9.93 11.30 4.65
CA GLU A 11 -10.92 10.24 4.48
C GLU A 11 -11.77 10.40 3.21
N ASP A 12 -12.07 11.65 2.81
CA ASP A 12 -12.91 11.98 1.65
C ASP A 12 -12.20 11.72 0.32
N ASP A 13 -10.87 11.70 0.33
CA ASP A 13 -10.05 11.41 -0.85
C ASP A 13 -9.99 9.90 -1.18
N ILE A 14 -10.49 9.03 -0.28
CA ILE A 14 -10.47 7.58 -0.47
C ILE A 14 -11.50 7.18 -1.52
N LEU A 15 -11.04 7.03 -2.76
CA LEU A 15 -11.86 6.54 -3.86
C LEU A 15 -12.38 5.13 -3.57
N TRP A 16 -13.69 4.95 -3.76
CA TRP A 16 -14.38 3.67 -3.63
C TRP A 16 -14.20 2.98 -2.26
N ARG A 17 -14.10 3.77 -1.20
CA ARG A 17 -13.91 3.27 0.17
C ARG A 17 -14.88 2.14 0.54
N GLU A 18 -16.19 2.38 0.41
CA GLU A 18 -17.22 1.41 0.79
C GLU A 18 -17.11 0.11 -0.02
N GLN A 19 -16.81 0.22 -1.32
CA GLN A 19 -16.68 -0.93 -2.22
C GLN A 19 -15.44 -1.76 -1.86
N LEU A 20 -14.31 -1.11 -1.54
CA LEU A 20 -13.07 -1.76 -1.14
C LEU A 20 -13.20 -2.43 0.23
N GLU A 21 -13.83 -1.77 1.20
CA GLU A 21 -14.12 -2.33 2.53
C GLU A 21 -15.08 -3.53 2.42
N LYS A 22 -16.12 -3.42 1.59
CA LYS A 22 -17.03 -4.53 1.29
C LYS A 22 -16.30 -5.71 0.63
N LEU A 23 -15.40 -5.44 -0.32
CA LEU A 23 -14.62 -6.49 -0.95
C LEU A 23 -13.71 -7.20 0.07
N SER A 24 -13.03 -6.44 0.93
CA SER A 24 -12.12 -7.02 1.94
C SER A 24 -12.87 -7.83 3.01
N SER A 25 -14.07 -7.40 3.40
CA SER A 25 -14.91 -8.14 4.37
C SER A 25 -15.52 -9.42 3.78
N THR A 26 -15.71 -9.48 2.46
CA THR A 26 -16.36 -10.62 1.79
C THR A 26 -15.38 -11.63 1.20
N ASP A 27 -14.19 -11.20 0.78
CA ASP A 27 -13.17 -12.06 0.19
C ASP A 27 -11.86 -12.08 1.00
N ARG A 28 -11.61 -13.20 1.67
CA ARG A 28 -10.41 -13.44 2.50
C ARG A 28 -9.09 -13.40 1.72
N ARG A 29 -9.15 -13.38 0.38
CA ARG A 29 -7.96 -13.27 -0.48
C ARG A 29 -7.53 -11.82 -0.68
N PHE A 30 -8.40 -10.85 -0.35
CA PHE A 30 -8.18 -9.42 -0.52
C PHE A 30 -8.12 -8.69 0.83
N GLU A 31 -7.05 -7.93 1.03
CA GLU A 31 -6.82 -7.10 2.21
C GLU A 31 -6.61 -5.65 1.76
N ILE A 32 -7.21 -4.70 2.47
CA ILE A 32 -7.05 -3.26 2.22
C ILE A 32 -6.49 -2.60 3.47
N GLN A 33 -5.54 -1.70 3.28
CA GLN A 33 -5.00 -0.84 4.32
C GLN A 33 -4.99 0.60 3.82
N PHE A 34 -5.79 1.45 4.45
CA PHE A 34 -5.83 2.88 4.16
C PHE A 34 -4.76 3.61 4.99
N VAL A 35 -4.02 4.52 4.35
CA VAL A 35 -3.03 5.38 4.99
C VAL A 35 -3.34 6.83 4.65
N LEU A 36 -3.50 7.66 5.68
CA LEU A 36 -3.86 9.06 5.50
C LEU A 36 -2.72 9.98 5.98
N SER A 37 -2.33 10.95 5.15
CA SER A 37 -1.31 11.94 5.51
C SER A 37 -1.86 13.09 6.36
N GLU A 38 -3.13 13.43 6.17
CA GLU A 38 -3.86 14.52 6.83
C GLU A 38 -5.21 14.01 7.38
N PRO A 39 -5.22 12.95 8.22
CA PRO A 39 -6.46 12.36 8.73
C PRO A 39 -7.20 13.27 9.71
N SER A 40 -8.51 13.07 9.84
CA SER A 40 -9.28 13.62 10.95
C SER A 40 -8.85 13.05 12.31
N GLU A 41 -9.26 13.71 13.40
CA GLU A 41 -9.05 13.19 14.76
C GLU A 41 -9.74 11.84 14.99
N SER A 42 -10.82 11.56 14.26
CA SER A 42 -11.58 10.31 14.34
C SER A 42 -10.89 9.13 13.65
N TRP A 43 -9.83 9.37 12.87
CA TRP A 43 -9.13 8.31 12.16
C TRP A 43 -8.36 7.38 13.08
N THR A 44 -8.73 6.11 13.05
CA THR A 44 -8.08 5.03 13.80
C THR A 44 -7.13 4.18 12.94
N GLY A 45 -7.05 4.44 11.63
CA GLY A 45 -6.19 3.72 10.71
C GLY A 45 -4.75 4.25 10.69
N CYS A 46 -3.96 3.77 9.73
CA CYS A 46 -2.57 4.18 9.56
C CYS A 46 -2.47 5.67 9.16
N LYS A 47 -1.46 6.36 9.70
CA LYS A 47 -1.20 7.79 9.47
C LYS A 47 0.19 7.98 8.89
N GLY A 48 0.34 8.94 7.98
CA GLY A 48 1.62 9.37 7.43
C GLY A 48 1.71 9.25 5.91
N GLN A 49 2.95 9.33 5.42
CA GLN A 49 3.29 9.16 4.00
C GLN A 49 4.04 7.84 3.81
N ILE A 50 4.26 7.46 2.55
CA ILE A 50 5.01 6.25 2.23
C ILE A 50 6.43 6.31 2.82
N SER A 51 6.82 5.25 3.53
CA SER A 51 8.12 5.14 4.18
C SER A 51 8.55 3.68 4.29
N THR A 52 9.85 3.44 4.46
CA THR A 52 10.41 2.10 4.63
C THR A 52 9.81 1.40 5.86
N SER A 53 9.56 2.12 6.97
CA SER A 53 8.94 1.55 8.17
C SER A 53 7.49 1.14 7.94
N LEU A 54 6.70 1.97 7.24
CA LEU A 54 5.31 1.66 6.95
C LEU A 54 5.21 0.45 6.02
N LEU A 55 6.07 0.41 4.99
CA LEU A 55 6.10 -0.72 4.05
C LEU A 55 6.58 -2.01 4.70
N SER A 56 7.54 -1.98 5.63
CA SER A 56 8.02 -3.19 6.32
C SER A 56 6.95 -3.81 7.22
N GLU A 57 6.15 -2.98 7.90
CA GLU A 57 5.00 -3.45 8.70
C GLU A 57 3.88 -4.00 7.81
N SER A 58 3.68 -3.38 6.64
CA SER A 58 2.54 -3.67 5.77
C SER A 58 2.79 -4.85 4.83
N ILE A 59 4.02 -5.04 4.35
CA ILE A 59 4.37 -6.07 3.36
C ILE A 59 4.98 -7.27 4.10
N GLN A 60 4.14 -8.25 4.37
CA GLN A 60 4.58 -9.50 5.01
C GLN A 60 4.67 -10.62 3.98
N ARG A 61 5.85 -11.25 3.87
CA ARG A 61 5.99 -12.49 3.09
C ARG A 61 5.28 -13.62 3.84
N SER A 62 4.32 -14.26 3.18
CA SER A 62 3.59 -15.38 3.79
C SER A 62 4.47 -16.64 3.94
N LYS A 63 5.48 -16.81 3.06
CA LYS A 63 6.52 -17.84 3.12
C LYS A 63 7.81 -17.27 2.53
N GLU A 64 8.97 -17.74 2.98
CA GLU A 64 10.28 -17.30 2.44
C GLU A 64 10.38 -17.46 0.91
N ASP A 65 9.83 -18.55 0.37
CA ASP A 65 9.88 -18.88 -1.06
C ASP A 65 8.65 -18.43 -1.89
N SER A 66 7.74 -17.63 -1.33
CA SER A 66 6.57 -17.19 -2.11
C SER A 66 6.97 -16.09 -3.11
N THR A 67 6.60 -16.28 -4.38
CA THR A 67 6.70 -15.21 -5.39
C THR A 67 5.81 -14.04 -5.00
N ILE A 68 6.35 -12.83 -5.09
CA ILE A 68 5.63 -11.58 -4.83
C ILE A 68 5.73 -10.67 -6.05
N LEU A 69 4.64 -9.98 -6.36
CA LEU A 69 4.62 -8.89 -7.31
C LEU A 69 4.06 -7.66 -6.59
N ILE A 70 4.83 -6.58 -6.60
CA ILE A 70 4.48 -5.30 -5.99
C ILE A 70 4.25 -4.32 -7.12
N CYS A 71 3.01 -3.85 -7.24
CA CYS A 71 2.65 -2.87 -8.23
C CYS A 71 2.51 -1.48 -7.58
N ILE A 72 3.15 -0.47 -8.16
CA ILE A 72 3.15 0.91 -7.64
C ILE A 72 2.58 1.85 -8.68
N CYS A 73 1.67 2.72 -8.26
CA CYS A 73 1.08 3.79 -9.06
C CYS A 73 0.85 5.00 -8.18
N GLY A 74 1.02 6.20 -8.72
CA GLY A 74 0.78 7.45 -8.01
C GLY A 74 1.62 8.60 -8.57
N PRO A 75 1.63 9.77 -7.89
CA PRO A 75 2.47 10.90 -8.26
C PRO A 75 3.96 10.52 -8.30
N ASN A 76 4.75 11.17 -9.16
CA ASN A 76 6.17 10.82 -9.36
C ASN A 76 6.96 10.73 -8.05
N GLY A 77 6.83 11.73 -7.16
CA GLY A 77 7.54 11.71 -5.87
C GLY A 77 7.13 10.55 -4.95
N PHE A 78 5.86 10.12 -5.01
CA PHE A 78 5.40 8.95 -4.28
C PHE A 78 6.02 7.66 -4.84
N VAL A 79 6.00 7.51 -6.16
CA VAL A 79 6.53 6.33 -6.86
C VAL A 79 8.03 6.18 -6.62
N GLU A 80 8.79 7.27 -6.73
CA GLU A 80 10.23 7.26 -6.47
C GLU A 80 10.56 6.88 -5.02
N GLN A 81 9.81 7.42 -4.05
CA GLN A 81 10.01 7.09 -2.64
C GLN A 81 9.63 5.64 -2.35
N ALA A 82 8.53 5.14 -2.94
CA ALA A 82 8.08 3.76 -2.80
C ALA A 82 9.13 2.77 -3.35
N ASP A 83 9.63 3.02 -4.55
CA ASP A 83 10.61 2.18 -5.22
C ASP A 83 11.91 2.08 -4.39
N ARG A 84 12.43 3.22 -3.91
CA ARG A 84 13.59 3.25 -3.00
C ARG A 84 13.34 2.49 -1.70
N SER A 85 12.20 2.73 -1.05
CA SER A 85 11.87 2.05 0.20
C SER A 85 11.72 0.54 0.04
N LEU A 86 11.27 0.05 -1.13
CA LEU A 86 11.21 -1.39 -1.41
C LEU A 86 12.59 -1.99 -1.69
N GLU A 87 13.47 -1.26 -2.36
CA GLU A 87 14.88 -1.67 -2.52
C GLU A 87 15.58 -1.80 -1.17
N ASP A 88 15.38 -0.85 -0.26
CA ASP A 88 15.94 -0.88 1.10
C ASP A 88 15.44 -2.10 1.90
N LEU A 89 14.23 -2.59 1.59
CA LEU A 89 13.65 -3.81 2.17
C LEU A 89 14.10 -5.10 1.47
N GLY A 90 14.95 -5.00 0.45
CA GLY A 90 15.53 -6.15 -0.24
C GLY A 90 14.64 -6.75 -1.34
N PHE A 91 13.60 -6.03 -1.80
CA PHE A 91 12.84 -6.45 -2.98
C PHE A 91 13.63 -6.17 -4.25
N SER A 92 13.64 -7.12 -5.17
CA SER A 92 14.36 -6.96 -6.43
C SER A 92 13.51 -6.22 -7.46
N LYS A 93 14.15 -5.61 -8.48
CA LYS A 93 13.42 -5.00 -9.60
C LYS A 93 12.54 -5.96 -10.39
N LYS A 94 12.72 -7.27 -10.25
CA LYS A 94 11.85 -8.29 -10.87
C LYS A 94 10.53 -8.45 -10.12
N ASP A 95 10.52 -8.11 -8.84
CA ASP A 95 9.36 -8.19 -7.97
C ASP A 95 8.53 -6.90 -8.02
N ILE A 96 9.04 -5.83 -8.64
CA ILE A 96 8.45 -4.49 -8.63
C ILE A 96 8.02 -4.10 -10.04
N PHE A 97 6.76 -3.73 -10.20
CA PHE A 97 6.22 -3.13 -11.40
C PHE A 97 5.70 -1.73 -11.12
N VAL A 98 6.24 -0.73 -11.81
CA VAL A 98 5.83 0.67 -11.67
C VAL A 98 4.97 1.04 -12.87
N PHE A 99 3.72 1.40 -12.62
CA PHE A 99 2.87 2.02 -13.63
C PHE A 99 3.39 3.44 -13.90
N ARG A 100 3.80 3.68 -15.14
CA ARG A 100 4.21 4.99 -15.65
C ARG A 100 3.24 5.38 -16.77
N GLU A 101 2.92 6.66 -16.86
CA GLU A 101 2.27 7.24 -18.04
C GLU A 101 3.26 7.38 -19.20
#